data_AF-A0A066UFH0-F1
#
_entry.id   AF-A0A066UFH0-F1
#
_cell.length_a   1.000
_cell.length_b   1.000
_cell.length_c   1.000
_cell.angle_alpha   90.00
_cell.angle_beta   90.00
_cell.angle_gamma   90.00
#
_symmetry.space_group_name_H-M   'P 1'
#
loop_
_entity.id
_entity.type
_entity.pdbx_description
1 polymer ?
#
loop_
_entity_poly.entity_id
_entity_poly.type
_entity_poly.pdbx_seq_one_letter_code
_entity_poly.pdbx_strand_id
1 'polypeptide(L)'
;MSDYLVAYDIKDERIRGQVCQLLKNHSITHQKSAYECQLSPLQKKQLILDVNDVIEDDTFCLFVIKSSHWSHQSVNRISIDDDWMYIG
;
A
#
# COMPACT_ATOMS: atom_id res chain seq x y z
N MET A 1 9.00 -13.97 3.06
CA MET A 1 7.83 -13.08 2.99
C MET A 1 8.21 -11.78 3.67
N SER A 2 7.74 -10.64 3.17
CA SER A 2 7.93 -9.33 3.80
C SER A 2 6.65 -8.52 3.68
N ASP A 3 6.43 -7.61 4.62
CA ASP A 3 5.25 -6.74 4.63
C ASP A 3 5.55 -5.48 3.83
N TYR A 4 4.54 -5.03 3.08
CA TYR A 4 4.62 -3.90 2.18
C TYR A 4 3.43 -2.99 2.36
N LEU A 5 3.66 -1.69 2.32
CA LEU A 5 2.62 -0.70 2.10
C LEU A 5 2.60 -0.36 0.61
N VAL A 6 1.48 -0.63 -0.03
CA VAL A 6 1.20 -0.23 -1.41
C VAL A 6 0.34 1.01 -1.35
N ALA A 7 0.73 2.08 -2.04
CA ALA A 7 -0.07 3.28 -2.19
C ALA A 7 -0.18 3.62 -3.68
N TYR A 8 -1.35 4.10 -4.09
CA TYR A 8 -1.58 4.49 -5.48
C TYR A 8 -2.39 5.78 -5.57
N ASP A 9 -2.12 6.54 -6.62
CA ASP A 9 -2.93 7.67 -7.06
C ASP A 9 -3.30 7.43 -8.54
N ILE A 10 -4.48 6.85 -8.74
CA ILE A 10 -5.01 6.42 -10.04
C ILE A 10 -6.33 7.14 -10.27
N LYS A 11 -6.42 7.91 -11.35
CA LYS A 11 -7.60 8.74 -11.66
C LYS A 11 -8.70 7.94 -12.33
N ASP A 12 -8.34 7.07 -13.27
CA ASP A 12 -9.30 6.25 -14.02
C ASP A 12 -9.88 5.15 -13.12
N GLU A 13 -11.19 5.15 -12.93
CA GLU A 13 -11.87 4.21 -12.03
C GLU A 13 -11.79 2.76 -12.51
N ARG A 14 -11.71 2.52 -13.82
CA ARG A 14 -11.56 1.18 -14.40
C ARG A 14 -10.17 0.63 -14.10
N ILE A 15 -9.14 1.43 -14.33
CA ILE A 15 -7.73 1.09 -14.01
C ILE A 15 -7.59 0.85 -12.50
N ARG A 16 -8.14 1.76 -11.67
CA ARG A 16 -8.16 1.61 -10.22
C ARG A 16 -8.82 0.31 -9.79
N GLY A 17 -9.95 -0.04 -10.40
CA GLY A 17 -10.65 -1.31 -10.13
C GLY A 17 -9.78 -2.54 -10.42
N GLN A 18 -9.02 -2.52 -11.51
CA GLN A 18 -8.08 -3.58 -11.87
C GLN A 18 -6.93 -3.69 -10.86
N VAL A 19 -6.31 -2.56 -10.51
CA VAL A 19 -5.23 -2.54 -9.51
C VAL A 19 -5.74 -3.02 -8.14
N CYS A 20 -6.93 -2.60 -7.71
CA CYS A 20 -7.53 -3.10 -6.47
C CYS A 20 -7.75 -4.62 -6.49
N GLN A 21 -8.13 -5.20 -7.63
CA GLN A 21 -8.29 -6.65 -7.75
C GLN A 21 -6.95 -7.38 -7.63
N LEU A 22 -5.89 -6.86 -8.26
CA LEU A 22 -4.54 -7.40 -8.13
C LEU A 22 -4.06 -7.36 -6.66
N LEU A 23 -4.30 -6.25 -5.96
CA LEU A 23 -3.86 -6.07 -4.58
C LEU A 23 -4.66 -6.88 -3.54
N LYS A 24 -5.97 -7.07 -3.75
CA LYS A 24 -6.85 -7.80 -2.83
C LYS A 24 -6.40 -9.23 -2.53
N ASN A 25 -5.80 -9.90 -3.51
CA ASN A 25 -5.32 -11.28 -3.33
C ASN A 25 -4.10 -11.39 -2.40
N HIS A 26 -3.45 -10.26 -2.12
CA HIS A 26 -2.24 -10.18 -1.32
C HIS A 26 -2.41 -9.33 -0.05
N SER A 27 -3.60 -8.77 0.17
CA SER A 27 -3.85 -7.79 1.23
C SER A 27 -4.16 -8.44 2.58
N ILE A 28 -3.55 -7.90 3.65
CA ILE A 28 -3.94 -8.15 5.03
C ILE A 28 -5.05 -7.17 5.42
N THR A 29 -4.83 -5.89 5.15
CA THR A 29 -5.76 -4.79 5.39
C THR A 29 -5.73 -3.80 4.21
N HIS A 30 -6.74 -2.93 4.11
CA HIS A 30 -6.77 -1.91 3.07
C HIS A 30 -7.55 -0.66 3.49
N GLN A 31 -7.15 0.46 2.89
CA GLN A 31 -7.87 1.73 2.83
C GLN A 31 -8.15 2.09 1.35
N LYS A 32 -8.79 3.24 1.10
CA LYS A 32 -9.26 3.61 -0.24
C LYS A 32 -8.14 3.70 -1.31
N SER A 33 -6.95 4.13 -0.92
CA SER A 33 -5.79 4.38 -1.80
C SER A 33 -4.52 3.66 -1.34
N ALA A 34 -4.63 2.78 -0.35
CA ALA A 34 -3.49 2.10 0.23
C ALA A 34 -3.85 0.67 0.68
N TYR A 35 -2.90 -0.24 0.51
CA TYR A 35 -3.03 -1.66 0.87
C TYR A 35 -1.82 -2.10 1.67
N GLU A 36 -2.05 -2.81 2.77
CA GLU A 36 -1.00 -3.55 3.45
C GLU A 36 -0.97 -4.96 2.86
N CYS A 37 0.16 -5.35 2.29
CA CYS A 37 0.33 -6.63 1.61
C CYS A 37 1.48 -7.43 2.20
N GLN A 38 1.34 -8.75 2.25
CA GLN A 38 2.45 -9.65 2.54
C GLN A 38 2.89 -10.36 1.26
N LEU A 39 4.11 -10.08 0.82
CA LEU A 39 4.61 -10.52 -0.48
C LEU A 39 5.89 -11.35 -0.34
N SER A 40 5.97 -12.43 -1.12
CA SER A 40 7.23 -13.10 -1.45
C SER A 40 7.99 -12.29 -2.51
N PRO A 41 9.30 -12.53 -2.68
CA PRO A 41 10.06 -11.90 -3.76
C PRO A 41 9.46 -12.15 -5.15
N LEU A 42 8.90 -13.34 -5.39
CA LEU A 42 8.26 -13.70 -6.64
C LEU A 42 6.93 -12.95 -6.83
N GLN A 43 6.07 -12.93 -5.81
CA GLN A 43 4.80 -12.19 -5.85
C GLN A 43 5.02 -10.69 -6.02
N LYS A 44 6.03 -10.12 -5.36
CA LYS A 44 6.42 -8.72 -5.58
C LYS A 44 6.77 -8.45 -7.03
N LYS A 45 7.61 -9.30 -7.63
CA LYS A 45 8.03 -9.14 -9.03
C LYS A 45 6.81 -9.23 -9.96
N GLN A 46 5.95 -10.21 -9.74
CA GLN A 46 4.75 -10.39 -10.57
C GLN A 46 3.78 -9.22 -10.43
N LEU A 47 3.50 -8.77 -9.20
CA LEU A 47 2.62 -7.63 -8.93
C LEU A 47 3.10 -6.35 -9.64
N ILE A 48 4.41 -6.09 -9.65
CA ILE A 48 4.97 -4.93 -10.34
C ILE A 48 4.75 -5.03 -11.86
N LEU A 49 4.92 -6.22 -12.44
CA LEU A 49 4.67 -6.43 -13.87
C LEU A 49 3.18 -6.24 -14.19
N ASP A 50 2.30 -6.89 -13.43
CA ASP A 50 0.85 -6.83 -13.66
C ASP A 50 0.31 -5.40 -13.51
N VAL A 51 0.84 -4.62 -12.56
CA VAL A 51 0.46 -3.22 -12.39
C VAL A 51 1.00 -2.35 -13.50
N ASN A 52 2.26 -2.52 -13.92
CA ASN A 52 2.86 -1.76 -15.03
C ASN A 52 2.17 -2.02 -16.38
N ASP A 53 1.53 -3.17 -16.56
CA ASP A 53 0.73 -3.46 -17.76
C ASP A 53 -0.62 -2.71 -17.76
N VAL A 54 -1.03 -2.18 -16.61
CA VAL A 54 -2.34 -1.55 -16.39
C VAL A 54 -2.23 -0.03 -16.24
N ILE A 55 -1.17 0.48 -15.62
CA ILE A 55 -0.92 1.91 -15.42
C ILE A 55 0.00 2.45 -16.51
N GLU A 56 -0.36 3.59 -17.12
CA GLU A 56 0.50 4.28 -18.09
C GLU A 56 1.21 5.47 -17.44
N ASP A 57 0.44 6.47 -16.97
CA ASP A 57 0.97 7.72 -16.37
C ASP A 57 0.56 7.93 -14.90
N ASP A 58 -0.19 6.99 -14.31
CA ASP A 58 -0.64 7.08 -12.92
C ASP A 58 0.47 6.69 -11.93
N THR A 59 0.35 7.15 -10.68
CA THR A 59 1.38 6.91 -9.67
C THR A 59 1.10 5.64 -8.87
N PHE A 60 2.10 4.76 -8.79
CA PHE A 60 2.07 3.55 -7.96
C PHE A 60 3.36 3.41 -7.17
N CYS A 61 3.23 3.32 -5.84
CA CYS A 61 4.35 3.27 -4.91
C CYS A 61 4.28 2.00 -4.04
N LEU A 62 5.43 1.36 -3.88
CA LEU A 62 5.59 0.15 -3.06
C LEU A 62 6.69 0.35 -2.02
N PHE A 63 6.31 0.43 -0.75
CA PHE A 63 7.23 0.62 0.38
C PHE A 63 7.37 -0.68 1.17
N VAL A 64 8.61 -1.06 1.53
CA VAL A 64 8.84 -2.17 2.46
C VAL A 64 8.55 -1.69 3.88
N ILE A 65 7.64 -2.36 4.58
CA ILE A 65 7.44 -2.15 6.01
C ILE A 65 8.43 -3.07 6.73
N LYS A 66 9.40 -2.51 7.42
CA LYS A 66 10.15 -3.26 8.44
C LYS A 66 9.36 -3.13 9.74
N SER A 67 8.78 -4.23 10.20
CA SER A 67 8.17 -4.27 11.54
C SER A 67 9.23 -3.90 12.58
N SER A 68 9.20 -2.64 13.01
CA SER A 68 9.95 -2.17 14.17
C SER A 68 8.95 -2.00 15.30
N HIS A 69 8.34 -3.07 15.79
CA HIS A 69 7.44 -3.05 16.95
C HIS A 69 6.52 -1.81 17.01
N TRP A 70 5.68 -1.61 16.02
CA TRP A 70 4.63 -0.59 16.12
C TRP A 70 3.49 -1.18 16.96
N SER A 71 3.51 -0.90 18.27
CA SER A 71 2.34 -1.12 19.12
C SER A 71 1.25 -0.16 18.65
N HIS A 72 0.17 -0.70 18.10
CA HIS A 72 -1.08 0.04 17.87
C HIS A 72 -1.55 0.64 19.21
N GLN A 73 -1.31 1.94 19.42
CA GLN A 73 -2.12 2.73 20.34
C GLN A 73 -3.14 3.49 19.49
N SER A 74 -4.41 3.17 19.67
CA SER A 74 -5.51 4.01 19.19
C SER A 74 -5.50 5.31 20.01
N VAL A 75 -4.79 6.33 19.53
CA VAL A 75 -4.73 7.62 20.22
C VAL A 75 -5.94 8.45 19.79
N ASN A 76 -6.88 8.69 20.70
CA ASN A 76 -8.08 9.50 20.43
C ASN A 76 -7.78 11.01 20.31
N ARG A 77 -6.55 11.45 20.59
CA ARG A 77 -6.05 12.83 20.38
C ARG A 77 -4.56 12.80 20.08
N ILE A 78 -4.16 13.43 18.97
CA ILE A 78 -2.76 13.63 18.59
C ILE A 78 -2.18 14.73 19.50
N SER A 79 -1.08 14.43 20.20
CA SER A 79 -0.30 15.42 20.96
C SER A 79 0.74 16.06 20.04
N ILE A 80 1.02 17.34 20.22
CA ILE A 80 1.89 18.15 19.35
C ILE A 80 3.38 17.73 19.44
N ASP A 81 3.77 16.98 20.47
CA ASP A 81 5.15 16.52 20.70
C ASP A 81 5.53 15.21 20.00
N ASP A 82 4.61 14.61 19.25
CA ASP A 82 4.87 13.35 18.54
C ASP A 82 5.43 13.65 17.15
N ASP A 83 6.75 13.44 16.98
CA ASP A 83 7.52 13.53 15.72
C ASP A 83 7.09 12.45 14.70
N TRP A 84 5.84 12.49 14.26
CA TRP A 84 5.31 11.60 13.23
C TRP A 84 4.79 12.43 12.06
N MET A 85 5.39 12.19 10.90
CA MET A 85 4.99 12.81 9.65
C MET A 85 3.63 12.24 9.21
N TYR A 86 2.58 13.05 9.40
CA TYR A 86 1.27 12.80 8.82
C TYR A 86 1.37 12.97 7.30
N ILE A 87 1.09 11.92 6.54
CA ILE A 87 0.80 12.05 5.10
C ILE A 87 -0.72 11.98 4.98
N GLY A 88 -1.28 13.06 4.44
CA GLY A 88 -2.71 13.41 4.35
C GLY A 88 -3.68 12.29 4.00
#